data_AF-A0A1C6AZJ9-F1
#
_entry.id   AF-A0A1C6AZJ9-F1
#
_cell.length_a   1.000
_cell.length_b   1.000
_cell.length_c   1.000
_cell.angle_alpha   90.00
_cell.angle_beta   90.00
_cell.angle_gamma   90.00
#
_symmetry.space_group_name_H-M   'P 1'
#
loop_
_entity.id
_entity.type
_entity.pdbx_description
1 polymer ?
#
loop_
_entity_poly.entity_id
_entity_poly.type
_entity_poly.pdbx_seq_one_letter_code
_entity_poly.pdbx_strand_id
1 'polypeptide(L)'
;MEHSIRFPLPFNIHVGFVIFSVIMLILCYKKKKNAYELYMLIGVASTMLIYVSEAKPFFYILGLEEIILFIMTVVDMVKVSKKAQAEEKARLEAKSEADDETVNEKSDNADIAEDTADSTEENKDDSAE
;
A
#
# COMPACT_ATOMS: atom_id res chain seq x y z
N MET A 1 -26.67 36.21 -18.44
CA MET A 1 -26.68 34.74 -18.48
C MET A 1 -25.85 34.28 -17.30
N GLU A 2 -26.49 33.84 -16.22
CA GLU A 2 -25.78 33.29 -15.06
C GLU A 2 -25.11 31.99 -15.50
N HIS A 3 -23.78 31.96 -15.52
CA HIS A 3 -23.06 30.71 -15.67
C HIS A 3 -23.22 29.92 -14.37
N SER A 4 -24.22 29.04 -14.32
CA SER A 4 -24.31 28.04 -13.27
C SER A 4 -23.08 27.13 -13.39
N ILE A 5 -22.10 27.33 -12.50
CA ILE A 5 -20.90 26.50 -12.43
C ILE A 5 -21.36 25.09 -12.02
N ARG A 6 -21.39 24.17 -12.98
CA ARG A 6 -21.91 22.81 -12.82
C ARG A 6 -20.89 21.85 -12.22
N PHE A 7 -19.63 22.08 -12.56
CA PHE A 7 -18.47 21.37 -12.04
C PHE A 7 -17.34 22.41 -11.89
N PRO A 8 -16.53 22.35 -10.83
CA PRO A 8 -15.49 23.37 -10.57
C PRO A 8 -14.39 23.37 -11.63
N LEU A 9 -14.28 22.31 -12.45
CA LEU A 9 -13.35 22.25 -13.57
C LEU A 9 -14.06 22.52 -14.91
N PRO A 10 -13.41 23.25 -15.84
CA PRO A 10 -13.92 23.41 -17.20
C PRO A 10 -13.97 22.07 -17.92
N PHE A 11 -14.96 21.89 -18.80
CA PHE A 11 -15.26 20.63 -19.49
C PHE A 11 -14.03 19.93 -20.08
N ASN A 12 -13.20 20.65 -20.83
CA ASN A 12 -12.01 20.09 -21.50
C ASN A 12 -11.01 19.48 -20.50
N ILE A 13 -10.83 20.11 -19.33
CA ILE A 13 -9.91 19.64 -18.29
C ILE A 13 -10.52 18.42 -17.58
N HIS A 14 -11.83 18.44 -17.31
CA HIS A 14 -12.52 17.31 -16.70
C HIS A 14 -12.44 16.06 -17.58
N VAL A 15 -12.68 16.19 -18.88
CA VAL A 15 -12.55 15.08 -19.85
C VAL A 15 -11.13 14.52 -19.85
N GLY A 16 -10.11 15.38 -19.91
CA GLY A 16 -8.71 14.94 -19.83
C GLY A 16 -8.40 14.19 -18.54
N PHE A 17 -8.87 14.69 -17.40
CA PHE A 17 -8.71 14.05 -16.10
C PHE A 17 -9.38 12.67 -16.03
N VAL A 18 -10.60 12.54 -16.53
CA VAL A 18 -11.33 11.26 -16.53
C VAL A 18 -10.63 10.23 -17.41
N ILE A 19 -10.22 10.60 -18.63
CA ILE A 19 -9.48 9.68 -19.53
C ILE A 19 -8.19 9.19 -18.85
N PHE A 20 -7.41 10.11 -18.29
CA PHE A 20 -6.16 9.77 -17.59
C PHE A 20 -6.42 8.83 -16.39
N SER A 21 -7.43 9.14 -15.59
CA SER A 21 -7.81 8.36 -14.41
C SER A 21 -8.29 6.96 -14.80
N VAL A 22 -9.10 6.83 -15.84
CA VAL A 22 -9.57 5.54 -16.37
C VAL A 22 -8.39 4.66 -16.81
N ILE A 23 -7.42 5.22 -17.55
CA ILE A 23 -6.22 4.47 -17.97
C ILE A 23 -5.46 3.97 -16.74
N MET A 24 -5.20 4.84 -15.75
CA MET A 24 -4.51 4.46 -14.52
C MET A 24 -5.27 3.40 -13.72
N LEU A 25 -6.59 3.54 -13.57
CA LEU A 25 -7.44 2.59 -12.87
C LEU A 25 -7.46 1.22 -13.55
N ILE A 26 -7.51 1.16 -14.88
CA ILE A 26 -7.40 -0.10 -15.63
C ILE A 26 -6.03 -0.75 -15.38
N LEU A 27 -4.94 0.01 -15.40
CA LEU A 27 -3.59 -0.51 -15.12
C LEU A 27 -3.48 -1.03 -13.68
N CYS A 28 -4.03 -0.31 -12.70
CA CYS A 28 -4.11 -0.74 -11.30
C CYS A 28 -4.91 -2.04 -11.17
N TYR A 29 -6.09 -2.09 -11.80
CA TYR A 29 -6.96 -3.27 -11.83
C TYR A 29 -6.25 -4.50 -12.41
N LYS A 30 -5.48 -4.34 -13.49
CA LYS A 30 -4.72 -5.47 -14.05
C LYS A 30 -3.64 -6.00 -13.10
N LYS A 31 -3.06 -5.14 -12.25
CA LYS A 31 -2.00 -5.54 -11.30
C LYS A 31 -2.56 -6.16 -10.03
N LYS A 32 -3.58 -5.55 -9.41
CA LYS A 32 -4.09 -5.98 -8.09
C LYS A 32 -5.38 -6.78 -8.16
N LYS A 33 -6.18 -6.61 -9.23
CA LYS A 33 -7.48 -7.27 -9.45
C LYS A 33 -8.47 -7.06 -8.30
N ASN A 34 -8.38 -5.92 -7.62
CA ASN A 34 -9.25 -5.63 -6.50
C ASN A 34 -10.59 -5.06 -6.97
N ALA A 35 -11.69 -5.49 -6.36
CA ALA A 35 -13.04 -5.01 -6.71
C ALA A 35 -13.20 -3.50 -6.53
N TYR A 36 -12.55 -2.91 -5.51
CA TYR A 36 -12.64 -1.47 -5.25
C TYR A 36 -12.06 -0.62 -6.39
N GLU A 37 -11.14 -1.14 -7.19
CA GLU A 37 -10.60 -0.43 -8.37
C GLU A 37 -11.65 -0.36 -9.49
N LEU A 38 -12.54 -1.35 -9.59
CA LEU A 38 -13.65 -1.35 -10.52
C LEU A 38 -14.74 -0.34 -10.12
N TYR A 39 -15.07 -0.25 -8.82
CA TYR A 39 -16.02 0.76 -8.33
C TYR A 39 -15.49 2.18 -8.57
N MET A 40 -14.20 2.42 -8.33
CA MET A 40 -13.56 3.70 -8.64
C MET A 40 -13.57 4.00 -10.13
N LEU A 41 -13.35 3.00 -11.00
CA LEU A 41 -13.47 3.17 -12.45
C LEU A 41 -14.87 3.62 -12.85
N ILE A 42 -15.91 2.96 -12.32
CA ILE A 42 -17.30 3.28 -12.60
C ILE A 42 -17.65 4.67 -12.08
N GLY A 43 -17.27 5.00 -10.84
CA GLY A 43 -17.52 6.33 -10.27
C GLY A 43 -16.83 7.45 -11.06
N VAL A 44 -15.55 7.30 -11.38
CA VAL A 44 -14.82 8.29 -12.19
C VAL A 44 -15.42 8.44 -13.60
N ALA A 45 -15.95 7.37 -14.19
CA ALA A 45 -16.65 7.46 -15.47
C ALA A 45 -18.04 8.10 -15.31
N SER A 46 -18.75 7.85 -14.20
CA SER A 46 -20.09 8.39 -13.93
C SER A 46 -20.07 9.90 -13.70
N THR A 47 -18.95 10.49 -13.26
CA THR A 47 -18.81 11.96 -13.17
C THR A 47 -19.09 12.67 -14.51
N MET A 48 -18.88 12.00 -15.66
CA MET A 48 -19.20 12.57 -16.97
C MET A 48 -20.70 12.68 -17.25
N LEU A 49 -21.53 11.85 -16.60
CA LEU A 49 -22.99 11.96 -16.69
C LEU A 49 -23.46 13.31 -16.18
N ILE A 50 -22.66 13.99 -15.35
CA ILE A 50 -22.98 15.34 -14.90
C ILE A 50 -23.19 16.32 -16.03
N TYR A 51 -22.86 16.04 -17.30
CA TYR A 51 -23.13 16.94 -18.42
C TYR A 51 -24.40 16.60 -19.23
N VAL A 52 -25.09 15.49 -18.92
CA VAL A 52 -26.21 14.97 -19.72
C VAL A 52 -27.51 15.76 -19.55
N SER A 53 -27.82 16.24 -18.34
CA SER A 53 -29.12 16.90 -18.07
C SER A 53 -29.03 18.03 -17.06
N GLU A 54 -29.45 19.25 -17.41
CA GLU A 54 -29.41 20.43 -16.53
C GLU A 54 -30.41 20.40 -15.37
N ALA A 55 -31.23 19.35 -15.27
CA ALA A 55 -32.22 19.24 -14.21
C ALA A 55 -31.55 19.08 -12.83
N LYS A 56 -31.86 19.98 -11.89
CA LYS A 56 -31.46 19.89 -10.48
C LYS A 56 -31.65 18.49 -9.84
N PRO A 57 -32.79 17.78 -10.01
CA PRO A 57 -32.94 16.44 -9.44
C PRO A 57 -31.93 15.43 -9.99
N PHE A 58 -31.51 15.58 -11.24
CA PHE A 58 -30.52 14.67 -11.85
C PHE A 58 -29.15 14.80 -11.18
N PHE A 59 -28.74 16.02 -10.81
CA PHE A 59 -27.52 16.25 -10.03
C PHE A 59 -27.54 15.53 -8.68
N TYR A 60 -28.66 15.61 -7.93
CA TYR A 60 -28.78 14.93 -6.63
C TYR A 60 -28.76 13.41 -6.75
N ILE A 61 -29.36 12.85 -7.81
CA ILE A 61 -29.34 11.41 -8.05
C ILE A 61 -27.92 10.93 -8.37
N LEU A 62 -27.18 11.66 -9.22
CA LEU A 62 -25.78 11.35 -9.51
C LEU A 62 -24.92 11.47 -8.24
N GLY A 63 -25.11 12.52 -7.45
CA GLY A 63 -24.38 12.67 -6.18
C GLY A 63 -24.68 11.53 -5.20
N LEU A 64 -25.92 11.05 -5.13
CA LEU A 64 -26.29 9.91 -4.29
C LEU A 64 -25.64 8.60 -4.80
N GLU A 65 -25.61 8.39 -6.11
CA GLU A 65 -24.94 7.25 -6.75
C GLU A 65 -23.45 7.22 -6.43
N GLU A 66 -22.76 8.35 -6.56
CA GLU A 66 -21.34 8.46 -6.21
C GLU A 66 -21.08 8.19 -4.73
N ILE A 67 -21.92 8.71 -3.82
CA ILE A 67 -21.77 8.46 -2.38
C ILE A 67 -21.87 6.95 -2.08
N ILE A 68 -22.83 6.25 -2.70
CA ILE A 68 -23.00 4.80 -2.52
C ILE A 68 -21.77 4.03 -3.03
N LEU A 69 -21.30 4.35 -4.24
CA LEU A 69 -20.10 3.73 -4.81
C LEU A 69 -18.85 4.00 -3.97
N PHE A 70 -18.72 5.21 -3.43
CA PHE A 70 -17.62 5.59 -2.56
C PHE A 70 -17.62 4.77 -1.26
N ILE A 71 -18.78 4.63 -0.61
CA ILE A 71 -18.92 3.80 0.60
C ILE A 71 -18.53 2.34 0.30
N MET A 72 -19.03 1.76 -0.80
CA MET A 72 -18.67 0.40 -1.21
C MET A 72 -17.16 0.24 -1.43
N THR A 73 -16.55 1.21 -2.11
CA THR A 73 -15.11 1.26 -2.35
C THR A 73 -14.31 1.24 -1.05
N VAL A 74 -14.65 2.14 -0.12
CA VAL A 74 -13.94 2.25 1.17
C VAL A 74 -14.08 0.96 1.98
N VAL A 75 -15.29 0.37 2.03
CA VAL A 75 -15.53 -0.89 2.75
C VAL A 75 -14.67 -2.03 2.19
N ASP A 76 -14.63 -2.20 0.87
CA ASP A 76 -13.85 -3.27 0.25
C ASP A 76 -12.34 -3.00 0.31
N MET A 77 -11.91 -1.74 0.22
CA MET A 77 -10.52 -1.35 0.45
C MET A 77 -10.05 -1.70 1.87
N VAL A 78 -10.87 -1.43 2.90
CA VAL A 78 -10.55 -1.81 4.29
C VAL A 78 -10.48 -3.33 4.46
N LYS A 79 -11.38 -4.09 3.83
CA LYS A 79 -11.34 -5.56 3.87
C LYS A 79 -10.05 -6.11 3.24
N VAL A 80 -9.68 -5.61 2.07
CA VAL A 80 -8.44 -6.04 1.37
C VAL A 80 -7.21 -5.66 2.18
N SER A 81 -7.16 -4.44 2.74
CA SER A 81 -6.04 -3.99 3.57
C SER A 81 -5.85 -4.86 4.81
N LYS A 82 -6.94 -5.22 5.50
CA LYS A 82 -6.88 -6.14 6.66
C LYS A 82 -6.36 -7.53 6.29
N LYS A 83 -6.77 -8.07 5.14
CA LYS A 83 -6.27 -9.36 4.65
C LYS A 83 -4.77 -9.30 4.33
N ALA A 84 -4.33 -8.26 3.62
CA ALA A 84 -2.92 -8.07 3.28
C ALA A 84 -2.03 -7.95 4.53
N GLN A 85 -2.48 -7.22 5.56
CA GLN A 85 -1.74 -7.12 6.83
C GLN A 85 -1.64 -8.44 7.58
N ALA A 86 -2.70 -9.26 7.56
CA ALA A 86 -2.68 -10.58 8.20
C ALA A 86 -1.72 -11.54 7.48
N GLU A 87 -1.71 -11.53 6.14
CA GLU A 87 -0.79 -12.33 5.32
C GLU A 87 0.67 -11.89 5.51
N GLU A 88 0.93 -10.58 5.59
CA GLU A 88 2.28 -10.06 5.85
C GLU A 88 2.77 -10.42 7.25
N LYS A 89 1.92 -10.31 8.28
CA LYS A 89 2.25 -10.74 9.64
C LYS A 89 2.55 -12.24 9.71
N ALA A 90 1.73 -13.08 9.10
CA ALA A 90 1.96 -14.53 9.05
C ALA A 90 3.25 -14.87 8.28
N ARG A 91 3.58 -14.14 7.21
CA ARG A 91 4.83 -14.33 6.46
C ARG A 91 6.07 -13.91 7.25
N LEU A 92 5.98 -12.86 8.07
CA LEU A 92 7.07 -12.44 8.95
C LEU A 92 7.28 -13.44 10.09
N GLU A 93 6.21 -13.95 10.71
CA GLU A 93 6.27 -14.99 11.75
C GLU A 93 6.86 -16.30 11.20
N ALA A 94 6.42 -16.76 10.03
CA ALA A 94 6.99 -17.96 9.39
C ALA A 94 8.47 -17.80 8.98
N LYS A 95 8.92 -16.56 8.70
CA LYS A 95 10.33 -16.30 8.37
C LYS A 95 11.20 -16.21 9.62
N SER A 96 10.68 -15.72 10.74
CA SER A 96 11.40 -15.73 12.02
C SER A 96 11.54 -17.13 12.62
N GLU A 97 10.56 -18.01 12.41
CA GLU A 97 10.64 -19.42 12.86
C GLU A 97 11.65 -20.24 12.03
N ALA A 98 11.80 -19.94 10.74
CA ALA A 98 12.76 -20.61 9.86
C ALA A 98 14.23 -20.22 10.11
N ASP A 99 14.49 -19.02 10.65
CA ASP A 99 15.85 -18.59 11.01
C ASP A 99 16.30 -19.18 12.38
N ASP A 100 15.39 -19.58 13.26
CA ASP A 100 15.69 -20.14 14.59
C ASP A 100 16.10 -21.63 14.55
N GLU A 101 15.68 -22.40 13.53
CA GLU A 101 16.07 -23.82 13.37
C GLU A 101 17.51 -24.02 12.88
N THR A 102 18.21 -22.98 12.40
CA THR A 102 19.57 -23.14 11.82
C THR A 102 20.72 -22.98 12.83
N VAL A 103 20.45 -22.68 14.10
CA VAL A 103 21.49 -22.45 15.12
C VAL A 103 21.74 -23.66 16.05
N ASN A 104 20.86 -24.68 16.05
CA ASN A 104 20.93 -25.76 17.05
C ASN A 104 21.60 -27.08 16.60
N GLU A 105 22.42 -27.08 15.54
CA GLU A 105 23.29 -28.22 15.18
C GLU A 105 24.74 -27.79 14.95
N LYS A 106 25.40 -27.21 15.97
CA LYS A 106 26.84 -27.48 16.14
C LYS A 106 27.34 -27.32 17.58
N SER A 107 27.39 -28.48 18.24
CA SER A 107 28.53 -28.93 19.06
C SER A 107 28.61 -28.46 20.51
N ASP A 108 27.76 -29.04 21.37
CA ASP A 108 28.19 -29.45 22.71
C ASP A 108 28.80 -30.86 22.63
N ASN A 109 30.10 -31.01 22.88
CA ASN A 109 30.61 -32.01 23.85
C ASN A 109 32.13 -31.88 24.12
N ALA A 110 32.44 -31.81 25.42
CA ALA A 110 33.58 -32.38 26.14
C ALA A 110 35.03 -31.83 25.98
N ASP A 111 35.38 -30.89 26.85
CA ASP A 111 36.13 -31.09 28.11
C ASP A 111 37.61 -31.58 28.14
N ILE A 112 38.35 -30.95 29.06
CA ILE A 112 39.62 -31.27 29.77
C ILE A 112 40.99 -31.14 29.04
N ALA A 113 41.79 -30.12 29.37
CA ALA A 113 42.90 -30.22 30.35
C ALA A 113 43.81 -28.97 30.38
N GLU A 114 44.19 -28.60 31.60
CA GLU A 114 45.16 -27.62 32.09
C GLU A 114 46.44 -27.40 31.26
N ASP A 115 46.97 -26.18 31.23
CA ASP A 115 48.23 -25.87 31.92
C ASP A 115 48.44 -24.35 32.13
N THR A 116 49.12 -24.10 33.24
CA THR A 116 49.44 -22.94 34.05
C THR A 116 50.22 -21.77 33.43
N ALA A 117 49.97 -20.58 34.03
CA ALA A 117 50.91 -19.51 34.49
C ALA A 117 51.91 -18.90 33.46
N ASP A 118 52.41 -17.67 33.51
CA ASP A 118 52.59 -16.63 34.53
C ASP A 118 53.05 -15.33 33.81
N SER A 119 52.96 -14.19 34.53
CA SER A 119 53.81 -12.98 34.48
C SER A 119 54.14 -12.23 33.16
N THR A 120 53.66 -10.98 32.96
CA THR A 120 54.17 -9.63 33.35
C THR A 120 55.08 -8.93 32.31
N GLU A 121 54.90 -7.59 32.24
CA GLU A 121 55.89 -6.53 31.91
C GLU A 121 56.19 -6.18 30.43
N GLU A 122 55.82 -4.95 30.02
CA GLU A 122 56.72 -3.82 29.63
C GLU A 122 57.19 -3.94 28.16
N ASN A 123 57.38 -2.92 27.31
CA ASN A 123 57.53 -1.48 27.42
C ASN A 123 57.31 -0.85 26.02
N LYS A 124 57.27 0.47 26.05
CA LYS A 124 57.20 1.57 25.09
C LYS A 124 58.29 1.59 23.99
N ASP A 125 57.95 2.08 22.79
CA ASP A 125 58.76 2.98 21.91
C ASP A 125 57.97 3.19 20.59
N ASP A 126 57.59 4.40 20.15
CA ASP A 126 58.30 5.63 19.76
C ASP A 126 58.85 5.62 18.30
N SER A 127 58.30 6.53 17.47
CA SER A 127 58.81 7.12 16.22
C SER A 127 57.62 7.66 15.43
N ALA A 128 57.37 8.98 15.40
CA ALA A 128 58.10 9.98 14.64
C ALA A 128 58.00 9.76 13.11
N GLU A 129 57.09 10.49 12.46
CA GLU A 129 57.38 11.50 11.42
C GLU A 129 56.11 12.32 11.10
#